data_AF-E9GPA6-F1
#
_entry.id   AF-E9GPA6-F1
#
_cell.length_a   1.000
_cell.length_b   1.000
_cell.length_c   1.000
_cell.angle_alpha   90.00
_cell.angle_beta   90.00
_cell.angle_gamma   90.00
#
_symmetry.space_group_name_H-M   'P 1'
#
loop_
_entity.id
_entity.type
_entity.pdbx_description
1 polymer ?
#
loop_
_entity_poly.entity_id
_entity_poly.type
_entity_poly.pdbx_seq_one_letter_code
_entity_poly.pdbx_strand_id
1 'polypeptide(L)'
;MLFWSLYLSTADISQLRSAWLYNDTFEILAAKHQFHAYIQKLPRNLVKQLDNFLEFAERENFAFAPFERELAANGQIIATQIAIPSFLADIFEVVVGAIIIHSNLSFETLENVYAPFMTSVYDSLFLKIIYFPLD
;
A
#
# COMPACT_ATOMS: atom_id res chain seq x y z
N MET A 1 4.41 7.83 -16.47
CA MET A 1 5.15 6.86 -15.63
C MET A 1 6.60 6.58 -16.09
N LEU A 2 7.12 7.15 -17.20
CA LEU A 2 8.37 6.67 -17.84
C LEU A 2 9.67 7.48 -17.58
N PHE A 3 9.64 8.61 -16.87
CA PHE A 3 10.85 9.46 -16.76
C PHE A 3 11.92 8.96 -15.79
N TRP A 4 11.56 8.13 -14.81
CA TRP A 4 12.45 7.76 -13.69
C TRP A 4 13.22 6.46 -13.90
N SER A 5 12.80 5.62 -14.85
CA SER A 5 13.39 4.30 -15.13
C SER A 5 14.84 4.36 -15.65
N LEU A 6 15.30 5.52 -16.14
CA LEU A 6 16.59 5.66 -16.80
C LEU A 6 17.78 5.79 -15.83
N TYR A 7 17.54 5.93 -14.52
CA TYR A 7 18.58 6.21 -13.52
C TYR A 7 18.66 5.19 -12.38
N LEU A 8 17.84 4.14 -12.39
CA LEU A 8 17.79 3.15 -11.32
C LEU A 8 18.72 1.96 -11.61
N SER A 9 19.50 1.55 -10.61
CA SER A 9 20.25 0.30 -10.67
C SER A 9 19.31 -0.91 -10.57
N THR A 10 19.81 -2.09 -10.92
CA THR A 10 19.06 -3.35 -10.73
C THR A 10 18.75 -3.61 -9.26
N ALA A 11 19.59 -3.14 -8.33
CA ALA A 11 19.34 -3.20 -6.89
C ALA A 11 18.18 -2.29 -6.49
N ASP A 12 18.15 -1.04 -7.00
CA ASP A 12 17.07 -0.09 -6.71
C ASP A 12 15.72 -0.59 -7.23
N ILE A 13 15.70 -1.15 -8.45
CA ILE A 13 14.49 -1.78 -9.01
C ILE A 13 14.02 -2.94 -8.12
N SER A 14 14.96 -3.75 -7.62
CA SER A 14 14.63 -4.88 -6.74
C SER A 14 14.11 -4.42 -5.39
N GLN A 15 14.65 -3.34 -4.83
CA GLN A 15 14.16 -2.73 -3.59
C GLN A 15 12.78 -2.10 -3.78
N LEU A 16 12.57 -1.31 -4.84
CA LEU A 16 11.26 -0.77 -5.19
C LEU A 16 10.21 -1.87 -5.30
N ARG A 17 10.53 -2.93 -6.05
CA ARG A 17 9.64 -4.07 -6.20
C ARG A 17 9.32 -4.73 -4.87
N SER A 18 10.33 -4.92 -4.02
CA SER A 18 10.13 -5.55 -2.70
C SER A 18 9.29 -4.67 -1.78
N ALA A 19 9.50 -3.36 -1.81
CA ALA A 19 8.70 -2.40 -1.07
C ALA A 19 7.24 -2.38 -1.54
N TRP A 20 6.99 -2.42 -2.85
CA TRP A 20 5.62 -2.41 -3.37
C TRP A 20 4.86 -3.70 -3.12
N LEU A 21 5.56 -4.82 -3.21
CA LEU A 21 4.98 -6.14 -2.99
C LEU A 21 4.85 -6.48 -1.50
N TYR A 22 5.15 -5.54 -0.60
CA TYR A 22 4.71 -5.63 0.78
C TYR A 22 3.21 -5.34 0.85
N ASN A 23 2.44 -6.34 1.26
CA ASN A 23 0.97 -6.32 1.32
C ASN A 23 0.41 -5.08 2.04
N ASP A 24 1.11 -4.58 3.06
CA ASP A 24 0.77 -3.38 3.82
C ASP A 24 0.50 -2.16 2.91
N THR A 25 1.23 -2.03 1.79
CA THR A 25 1.01 -0.92 0.85
C THR A 25 -0.39 -0.98 0.21
N PHE A 26 -0.79 -2.15 -0.29
CA PHE A 26 -2.11 -2.33 -0.90
C PHE A 26 -3.23 -2.23 0.14
N GLU A 27 -2.99 -2.74 1.34
CA GLU A 27 -3.94 -2.64 2.44
C GLU A 27 -4.22 -1.18 2.83
N ILE A 28 -3.16 -0.37 2.98
CA ILE A 28 -3.25 1.06 3.29
C ILE A 28 -3.96 1.82 2.17
N LEU A 29 -3.62 1.56 0.90
CA LEU A 29 -4.28 2.20 -0.23
C LEU A 29 -5.76 1.85 -0.30
N ALA A 30 -6.12 0.57 -0.14
CA ALA A 30 -7.51 0.14 -0.13
C ALA A 30 -8.31 0.79 1.02
N ALA A 31 -7.71 0.93 2.19
CA ALA A 31 -8.34 1.62 3.32
C ALA A 31 -8.51 3.12 3.07
N LYS A 32 -7.43 3.81 2.66
CA LYS A 32 -7.41 5.25 2.39
C LYS A 32 -8.42 5.66 1.32
N HIS A 33 -8.60 4.81 0.30
CA HIS A 33 -9.56 5.02 -0.78
C HIS A 33 -10.91 4.33 -0.57
N GLN A 34 -11.18 3.86 0.66
CA GLN A 34 -12.49 3.35 1.08
C GLN A 34 -13.02 2.15 0.28
N PHE A 35 -12.16 1.28 -0.22
CA PHE A 35 -12.59 0.08 -0.94
C PHE A 35 -13.45 -0.82 -0.05
N HIS A 36 -13.17 -0.81 1.26
CA HIS A 36 -13.91 -1.55 2.27
C HIS A 36 -15.39 -1.13 2.40
N ALA A 37 -15.74 0.11 2.02
CA ALA A 37 -17.12 0.61 2.10
C ALA A 37 -18.08 -0.11 1.13
N TYR A 38 -17.54 -0.80 0.12
CA TYR A 38 -18.31 -1.52 -0.89
C TYR A 38 -18.43 -3.03 -0.61
N ILE A 39 -17.89 -3.51 0.52
CA ILE A 39 -18.00 -4.91 0.92
C ILE A 39 -19.40 -5.18 1.45
N GLN A 40 -20.14 -6.06 0.78
CA GLN A 40 -21.52 -6.37 1.16
C GLN A 40 -21.63 -7.29 2.38
N LYS A 41 -20.66 -8.20 2.56
CA LYS A 41 -20.70 -9.24 3.62
C LYS A 41 -19.31 -9.45 4.19
N LEU A 42 -19.02 -8.75 5.28
CA LEU A 42 -17.79 -8.95 6.05
C LEU A 42 -18.11 -9.67 7.37
N PRO A 43 -17.41 -10.77 7.71
CA PRO A 43 -17.55 -11.43 9.01
C PRO A 43 -17.34 -10.46 10.18
N ARG A 44 -18.12 -10.59 11.27
CA ARG A 44 -18.08 -9.68 12.43
C ARG A 44 -16.69 -9.48 13.03
N ASN A 45 -15.86 -10.53 13.04
CA ASN A 45 -14.48 -10.46 13.52
C ASN A 45 -13.62 -9.55 12.62
N LEU A 46 -13.80 -9.61 11.30
CA LEU A 46 -13.09 -8.76 10.35
C LEU A 46 -13.61 -7.32 10.37
N VAL A 47 -14.92 -7.12 10.61
CA VAL A 47 -15.48 -5.77 10.85
C VAL A 47 -14.81 -5.12 12.04
N LYS A 48 -14.75 -5.80 13.19
CA LYS A 48 -14.08 -5.25 14.38
C LYS A 48 -12.61 -4.94 14.14
N GLN A 49 -11.92 -5.80 13.40
CA GLN A 49 -10.51 -5.57 13.05
C GLN A 49 -10.34 -4.35 12.14
N LEU A 50 -11.23 -4.20 11.16
CA LEU A 50 -11.26 -3.06 10.25
C LEU A 50 -11.55 -1.76 11.02
N ASP A 51 -12.57 -1.72 11.87
CA ASP A 51 -12.95 -0.52 12.63
C ASP A 51 -11.80 -0.03 13.51
N ASN A 52 -11.16 -0.95 14.26
CA ASN A 52 -10.00 -0.62 15.10
C ASN A 52 -8.83 -0.06 14.27
N PHE A 53 -8.62 -0.61 13.07
CA PHE A 53 -7.59 -0.13 12.16
C PHE A 53 -7.92 1.24 11.58
N LEU A 54 -9.15 1.47 11.13
CA LEU A 54 -9.58 2.74 10.56
C LEU A 54 -9.53 3.87 11.60
N GLU A 55 -9.98 3.62 12.84
CA GLU A 55 -9.90 4.61 13.92
C GLU A 55 -8.45 5.10 14.13
N PHE A 56 -7.50 4.18 14.12
CA PHE A 56 -6.09 4.52 14.21
C PHE A 56 -5.57 5.19 12.94
N ALA A 57 -5.84 4.63 11.76
CA ALA A 57 -5.31 5.13 10.51
C ALA A 57 -5.80 6.55 10.21
N GLU A 58 -7.06 6.86 10.51
CA GLU A 58 -7.64 8.20 10.39
C GLU A 58 -7.04 9.18 11.38
N ARG A 59 -6.83 8.76 12.64
CA ARG A 59 -6.18 9.59 13.66
C ARG A 59 -4.76 9.98 13.25
N GLU A 60 -4.02 9.06 12.64
CA GLU A 60 -2.68 9.30 12.11
C GLU A 60 -2.70 9.87 10.68
N ASN A 61 -3.87 10.21 10.13
CA ASN A 61 -4.05 10.74 8.77
C ASN A 61 -3.38 9.90 7.67
N PHE A 62 -3.33 8.57 7.84
CA PHE A 62 -2.62 7.63 6.98
C PHE A 62 -1.13 8.00 6.76
N ALA A 63 -0.52 8.76 7.70
CA ALA A 63 0.84 9.25 7.63
C ALA A 63 1.85 8.29 8.28
N PHE A 64 1.55 7.00 8.32
CA PHE A 64 2.47 5.96 8.77
C PHE A 64 3.11 5.30 7.54
N ALA A 65 4.44 5.23 7.49
CA ALA A 65 5.09 4.51 6.41
C ALA A 65 4.81 3.00 6.57
N PRO A 66 4.49 2.27 5.47
CA PRO A 66 4.41 0.81 5.50
C PRO A 66 5.72 0.15 6.00
N PHE A 67 6.82 0.91 5.98
CA PHE A 67 8.19 0.47 6.30
C PHE A 67 8.69 0.90 7.68
N GLU A 68 7.95 1.75 8.40
CA GLU A 68 8.38 2.23 9.71
C GLU A 68 7.80 1.33 10.81
N ARG A 69 8.24 0.06 10.79
CA ARG A 69 8.38 -0.67 12.05
C ARG A 69 9.65 -0.15 12.72
N GLU A 70 9.52 1.00 13.38
CA GLU A 70 10.62 1.54 14.19
C GLU A 70 11.00 0.51 15.28
N LEU A 71 12.25 0.06 15.25
CA LEU A 71 12.87 -0.49 16.45
C LEU A 71 12.98 0.66 17.46
N ALA A 72 12.42 0.50 18.65
CA ALA A 72 12.72 1.43 19.74
C ALA A 72 14.23 1.48 19.98
N ALA A 73 14.73 2.60 20.48
CA ALA A 73 16.11 2.75 20.96
C ALA A 73 16.53 1.71 22.03
N ASN A 74 15.60 0.96 22.62
CA ASN A 74 15.85 -0.10 23.60
C ASN A 74 15.78 -1.54 23.02
N GLY A 75 15.71 -1.70 21.69
CA GLY A 75 15.64 -3.00 21.04
C GLY A 75 14.30 -3.73 21.19
N GLN A 76 13.28 -3.08 21.76
CA GLN A 76 11.91 -3.57 21.74
C GLN A 76 11.18 -3.03 20.51
N ILE A 77 10.37 -3.87 19.88
CA ILE A 77 9.41 -3.40 18.87
C ILE A 77 8.37 -2.58 19.66
N ILE A 78 8.30 -1.26 19.45
CA ILE A 78 7.23 -0.45 20.05
C ILE A 78 5.94 -0.92 19.42
N ALA A 79 5.12 -1.61 20.20
CA ALA A 79 3.83 -2.10 19.78
C ALA A 79 2.84 -0.93 19.63
N THR A 80 2.89 -0.21 18.52
CA THR A 80 1.69 0.38 17.91
C THR A 80 1.21 -0.57 16.80
N GLN A 81 1.07 -1.86 17.16
CA GLN A 81 0.65 -2.93 16.25
C GLN A 81 -0.87 -3.01 16.21
N ILE A 82 -1.54 -2.06 15.56
CA ILE A 82 -2.85 -2.40 15.02
C ILE A 82 -2.59 -3.20 13.74
N ALA A 83 -2.91 -4.49 13.79
CA ALA A 83 -2.76 -5.37 12.66
C ALA A 83 -3.63 -4.85 11.51
N ILE A 84 -2.99 -4.47 10.40
CA ILE A 84 -3.68 -4.07 9.19
C ILE A 84 -4.49 -5.29 8.70
N PRO A 85 -5.79 -5.14 8.41
CA PRO A 85 -6.59 -6.26 7.92
C PRO A 85 -6.11 -6.73 6.55
N SER A 86 -5.51 -7.92 6.48
CA SER A 86 -4.88 -8.43 5.27
C SER A 86 -5.82 -8.59 4.07
N PHE A 87 -7.13 -8.75 4.34
CA PHE A 87 -8.15 -8.82 3.29
C PHE A 87 -8.25 -7.52 2.46
N LEU A 88 -7.71 -6.40 2.96
CA LEU A 88 -7.69 -5.14 2.22
C LEU A 88 -6.78 -5.22 0.98
N ALA A 89 -5.64 -5.94 1.06
CA ALA A 89 -4.82 -6.25 -0.12
C ALA A 89 -5.62 -7.08 -1.13
N ASP A 90 -6.31 -8.14 -0.66
CA ASP A 90 -7.12 -8.99 -1.53
C ASP A 90 -8.18 -8.17 -2.29
N ILE A 91 -8.83 -7.21 -1.64
CA ILE A 91 -9.83 -6.35 -2.29
C ILE A 91 -9.17 -5.41 -3.31
N PHE A 92 -8.01 -4.83 -2.97
CA PHE A 92 -7.25 -3.99 -3.89
C PHE A 92 -6.95 -4.74 -5.20
N GLU A 93 -6.51 -5.99 -5.10
CA GLU A 93 -6.19 -6.86 -6.23
C GLU A 93 -7.44 -7.34 -6.98
N VAL A 94 -8.54 -7.64 -6.28
CA VAL A 94 -9.82 -8.00 -6.91
C VAL A 94 -10.35 -6.86 -7.79
N VAL A 95 -10.21 -5.60 -7.35
CA VAL A 95 -10.60 -4.43 -8.16
C VAL A 95 -9.71 -4.31 -9.41
N VAL A 96 -8.40 -4.58 -9.30
CA VAL A 96 -7.49 -4.68 -10.47
C VAL A 96 -8.01 -5.71 -11.46
N GLY A 97 -8.32 -6.92 -10.99
CA GLY A 97 -8.86 -8.00 -11.82
C GLY A 97 -10.17 -7.62 -12.50
N ALA A 98 -11.09 -6.99 -11.76
CA ALA A 98 -12.37 -6.53 -12.29
C ALA A 98 -12.20 -5.50 -13.42
N ILE A 99 -11.29 -4.53 -13.26
CA ILE A 99 -10.99 -3.53 -14.30
C ILE A 99 -10.41 -4.19 -15.54
N ILE A 100 -9.40 -5.06 -15.38
CA ILE A 100 -8.76 -5.76 -16.49
C ILE A 100 -9.81 -6.56 -17.29
N ILE A 101 -10.70 -7.29 -16.61
CA ILE A 101 -11.74 -8.07 -17.28
C ILE A 101 -12.75 -7.15 -17.98
N HIS A 102 -13.21 -6.10 -17.31
CA HIS A 102 -14.22 -5.19 -17.85
C HIS A 102 -13.69 -4.34 -19.02
N SER A 103 -12.39 -4.03 -19.02
CA SER A 103 -11.74 -3.23 -20.05
C SER A 103 -11.23 -4.05 -21.25
N ASN A 104 -11.66 -5.32 -21.38
CA ASN A 104 -11.16 -6.25 -22.40
C ASN A 104 -9.63 -6.40 -22.38
N LEU A 105 -9.08 -6.64 -21.18
CA LEU A 105 -7.66 -6.84 -20.90
C LEU A 105 -6.79 -5.60 -21.19
N SER A 106 -7.36 -4.38 -21.09
CA SER A 106 -6.62 -3.14 -21.31
C SER A 106 -5.79 -2.75 -20.08
N PHE A 107 -4.47 -2.96 -20.16
CA PHE A 107 -3.51 -2.47 -19.18
C PHE A 107 -3.42 -0.93 -19.16
N GLU A 108 -3.66 -0.27 -20.28
CA GLU A 108 -3.75 1.20 -20.33
C GLU A 108 -4.90 1.72 -19.47
N THR A 109 -6.07 1.06 -19.54
CA THR A 109 -7.20 1.41 -18.67
C THR A 109 -6.86 1.17 -17.21
N LEU A 110 -6.21 0.06 -16.89
CA LEU A 110 -5.75 -0.21 -15.53
C LEU A 110 -4.79 0.88 -15.03
N GLU A 111 -3.77 1.22 -15.81
CA GLU A 111 -2.79 2.26 -15.48
C GLU A 111 -3.50 3.59 -15.24
N ASN A 112 -4.41 4.00 -16.12
CA ASN A 112 -5.15 5.26 -15.98
C ASN A 112 -6.00 5.32 -14.69
N VAL A 113 -6.59 4.19 -14.27
CA VAL A 113 -7.39 4.13 -13.04
C VAL A 113 -6.51 4.07 -11.79
N TYR A 114 -5.41 3.31 -11.81
CA TYR A 114 -4.58 3.06 -10.62
C TYR A 114 -3.41 4.02 -10.44
N ALA A 115 -2.95 4.69 -11.50
CA ALA A 115 -1.86 5.66 -11.40
C ALA A 115 -2.10 6.74 -10.33
N PRO A 116 -3.31 7.31 -10.14
CA PRO A 116 -3.56 8.29 -9.09
C PRO A 116 -3.36 7.75 -7.67
N PHE A 117 -3.73 6.49 -7.40
CA PHE A 117 -3.53 5.87 -6.09
C PHE A 117 -2.06 5.60 -5.81
N MET A 118 -1.34 5.18 -6.85
CA MET A 118 0.02 4.71 -6.72
C MET A 118 1.04 5.86 -6.76
N THR A 119 0.74 7.00 -7.43
CA THR A 119 1.67 8.14 -7.60
C THR A 119 2.24 8.63 -6.27
N SER A 120 1.42 8.78 -5.24
CA SER A 120 1.91 9.19 -3.92
C SER A 120 2.87 8.17 -3.28
N VAL A 121 2.69 6.88 -3.57
CA VAL A 121 3.56 5.81 -3.07
C VAL A 121 4.88 5.80 -3.83
N TYR A 122 4.83 5.96 -5.16
CA TYR A 122 6.01 6.09 -6.02
C TYR A 122 6.91 7.23 -5.55
N ASP A 123 6.35 8.42 -5.37
CA ASP A 123 7.12 9.60 -5.00
C ASP A 123 7.78 9.42 -3.63
N SER A 124 7.05 8.87 -2.65
CA SER A 124 7.59 8.61 -1.31
C SER A 124 8.73 7.59 -1.31
N LEU A 125 8.56 6.47 -2.02
CA LEU A 125 9.57 5.41 -2.08
C LEU A 125 10.80 5.80 -2.88
N PHE A 126 10.60 6.53 -3.97
CA PHE A 126 11.69 7.02 -4.80
C PHE A 126 12.55 8.03 -4.03
N LEU A 127 11.93 8.95 -3.28
CA LEU A 127 12.64 9.83 -2.36
C LEU A 127 13.44 9.02 -1.32
N LYS A 128 12.87 7.97 -0.73
CA LYS A 128 13.61 7.14 0.23
C LYS A 128 14.86 6.49 -0.38
N ILE A 129 14.77 5.95 -1.59
CA ILE A 129 15.93 5.31 -2.26
C ILE A 129 17.01 6.32 -2.63
N ILE A 130 16.64 7.50 -3.11
CA ILE A 130 17.62 8.53 -3.49
C ILE A 130 18.34 9.12 -2.27
N TYR A 131 17.60 9.39 -1.19
CA TYR A 131 18.14 10.11 -0.04
C TYR A 131 18.71 9.20 1.05
N PHE A 132 18.36 7.91 1.06
CA PHE A 132 18.88 6.91 2.01
C PHE A 132 19.35 5.64 1.29
N PRO A 133 20.38 5.73 0.42
CA PRO A 133 21.00 4.51 -0.12
C PRO A 133 21.61 3.72 1.04
N LEU A 134 21.24 2.44 1.14
CA LEU A 134 21.93 1.53 2.06
C LEU A 134 23.30 1.21 1.47
N ASP A 135 24.36 1.62 2.16
CA ASP A 135 25.74 1.23 1.87
C ASP A 135 25.96 -0.29 1.93
#